data_AF-A0AB39TRB5-F1
#
_entry.id   AF-A0AB39TRB5-F1
#
_cell.length_a   1.000
_cell.length_b   1.000
_cell.length_c   1.000
_cell.angle_alpha   90.00
_cell.angle_beta   90.00
_cell.angle_gamma   90.00
#
_symmetry.space_group_name_H-M   'P 1'
#
loop_
_entity.id
_entity.type
_entity.pdbx_description
1 polymer ?
#
loop_
_entity_poly.entity_id
_entity_poly.type
_entity_poly.pdbx_seq_one_letter_code
_entity_poly.pdbx_strand_id
1 'polypeptide(L)' 'MRVRRGAGFPLRTKALASERVDETWDELEIPYGNGLGADLAEFGPDVLVLGPEELRADVVDRLRAVAGIAEGEGA' A
#
# COMPACT_ATOMS: atom_id res chain seq x y z
N MET A 1 -3.72 7.28 1.88
CA MET A 1 -3.86 5.81 1.64
C MET A 1 -4.71 5.21 2.75
N ARG A 2 -5.30 4.02 2.59
CA ARG A 2 -6.07 3.37 3.66
C ARG A 2 -5.33 2.18 4.21
N VAL A 3 -5.39 2.01 5.52
CA VAL A 3 -4.77 0.90 6.26
C VAL A 3 -5.82 0.26 7.15
N ARG A 4 -5.84 -1.06 7.16
CA ARG A 4 -6.78 -1.82 7.99
C ARG A 4 -6.54 -1.54 9.47
N ARG A 5 -7.61 -1.50 10.26
CA ARG A 5 -7.51 -1.34 11.71
C ARG A 5 -6.78 -2.52 12.33
N GLY A 6 -5.81 -2.22 13.18
CA GLY A 6 -4.93 -3.23 13.79
C GLY A 6 -3.74 -3.66 12.92
N ALA A 7 -3.65 -3.19 11.67
CA ALA A 7 -2.52 -3.43 10.77
C ALA A 7 -1.70 -2.15 10.54
N GLY A 8 -0.53 -2.30 9.91
CA GLY A 8 0.31 -1.19 9.47
C GLY A 8 0.80 -0.30 10.61
N PHE A 9 1.08 -0.86 11.80
CA PHE A 9 1.64 -0.12 12.93
C PHE A 9 2.84 0.78 12.55
N PRO A 10 3.86 0.31 11.80
CA PRO A 10 4.95 1.18 11.36
C PRO A 10 4.51 2.30 10.41
N LEU A 11 3.46 2.10 9.60
CA LEU A 11 2.89 3.17 8.75
C LEU A 11 2.21 4.22 9.62
N ARG A 12 1.45 3.80 10.64
CA ARG A 12 0.76 4.73 11.56
C ARG A 12 1.72 5.63 12.33
N THR A 13 2.89 5.11 12.73
CA THR A 13 3.93 5.93 13.38
C THR A 13 4.51 7.00 12.45
N LYS A 14 4.53 6.75 11.14
CA LYS A 14 5.05 7.68 10.12
C LYS A 14 3.98 8.63 9.57
N ALA A 15 2.72 8.49 10.00
CA ALA A 15 1.61 9.25 9.45
C ALA A 15 1.60 10.70 9.96
N LEU A 16 1.41 11.63 9.02
CA LEU A 16 1.18 13.05 9.28
C LEU A 16 -0.24 13.28 9.79
N ALA A 17 -1.18 12.52 9.23
CA ALA A 17 -2.57 12.52 9.64
C ALA A 17 -3.13 11.10 9.59
N SER A 18 -4.06 10.83 10.50
CA SER A 18 -4.86 9.61 10.51
C SER A 18 -6.32 9.95 10.74
N GLU A 19 -7.18 9.57 9.81
CA GLU A 19 -8.64 9.71 9.92
C GLU A 19 -9.29 8.34 9.90
N ARG A 20 -10.32 8.14 10.73
CA ARG A 20 -11.12 6.93 10.65
C ARG A 20 -12.13 7.07 9.51
N VAL A 21 -12.06 6.16 8.53
CA VAL A 21 -13.03 6.09 7.45
C VAL A 21 -14.25 5.27 7.89
N ASP A 22 -13.99 4.10 8.47
CA ASP A 22 -15.03 3.17 8.90
C ASP A 22 -14.55 2.23 10.03
N GLU A 23 -15.32 1.19 10.33
CA GLU A 23 -15.00 0.22 11.39
C GLU A 23 -13.76 -0.66 11.06
N THR A 24 -13.37 -0.73 9.79
CA THR A 24 -12.29 -1.56 9.26
C THR A 24 -11.10 -0.79 8.71
N TRP A 25 -11.27 0.46 8.25
CA TRP A 25 -10.22 1.25 7.62
C TRP A 25 -9.96 2.58 8.33
N ASP A 26 -8.68 2.92 8.43
CA ASP A 26 -8.22 4.28 8.69
C ASP A 26 -7.48 4.81 7.46
N GLU A 27 -7.75 6.06 7.09
CA GLU A 27 -7.02 6.80 6.08
C GLU A 27 -5.81 7.48 6.71
N LEU A 28 -4.63 7.19 6.16
CA LEU A 28 -3.36 7.75 6.58
C LEU A 28 -2.77 8.62 5.48
N GLU A 29 -2.31 9.80 5.88
CA GLU A 29 -1.43 10.64 5.09
C GLU A 29 0.01 10.39 5.55
N ILE A 30 0.89 9.96 4.65
CA ILE A 30 2.30 9.68 4.95
C ILE A 30 3.15 10.41 3.91
N PRO A 31 4.29 11.01 4.31
CA PRO A 31 5.21 11.60 3.35
C PRO A 31 5.67 10.55 2.35
N TYR A 32 5.51 10.88 1.07
CA TYR A 32 6.03 10.07 -0.02
C TYR A 32 7.56 10.14 -0.01
N GLY A 33 8.21 8.97 0.02
CA GLY A 33 9.66 8.83 0.04
C GLY A 33 10.11 7.62 -0.75
N ASN A 34 11.40 7.59 -1.09
CA ASN A 34 11.99 6.50 -1.85
C ASN A 34 11.86 5.17 -1.10
N GLY A 35 11.38 4.14 -1.80
CA GLY A 35 11.21 2.78 -1.25
C GLY A 35 9.81 2.47 -0.70
N LEU A 36 8.94 3.46 -0.51
CA LEU A 36 7.63 3.25 0.10
C LEU A 36 6.77 2.20 -0.63
N GLY A 37 6.86 2.10 -1.95
CA GLY A 37 6.11 1.09 -2.71
C GLY A 37 6.54 -0.35 -2.44
N ALA A 38 7.79 -0.60 -2.03
CA ALA A 38 8.24 -1.92 -1.64
C ALA A 38 7.66 -2.31 -0.29
N ASP A 39 7.80 -1.44 0.72
CA ASP A 39 7.19 -1.61 2.04
C ASP A 39 5.68 -1.84 1.93
N LEU A 40 4.97 -1.06 1.10
CA LEU A 40 3.52 -1.17 0.95
C LEU A 40 3.07 -2.51 0.35
N ALA A 41 3.84 -3.07 -0.58
CA ALA A 41 3.54 -4.37 -1.17
C ALA A 41 3.67 -5.52 -0.13
N GLU A 42 4.53 -5.38 0.88
CA GLU A 42 4.70 -6.37 1.95
C GLU A 42 3.47 -6.47 2.87
N PHE A 43 2.72 -5.38 3.06
CA PHE A 43 1.46 -5.41 3.80
C PHE A 43 0.31 -6.07 3.02
N GLY A 44 0.49 -6.27 1.71
CA GLY A 44 -0.48 -6.93 0.84
C GLY A 44 -1.90 -6.33 0.96
N PRO A 45 -2.92 -7.15 1.32
CA PRO A 45 -4.32 -6.73 1.30
C PRO A 45 -4.72 -5.81 2.47
N ASP A 46 -3.88 -5.66 3.49
CA ASP A 46 -4.20 -4.81 4.65
C ASP A 46 -3.95 -3.32 4.40
N VAL A 47 -3.43 -2.97 3.21
CA VAL A 47 -3.16 -1.59 2.80
C VAL A 47 -3.70 -1.33 1.40
N LEU A 48 -4.32 -0.15 1.22
CA LEU A 48 -4.87 0.30 -0.04
C LEU A 48 -4.31 1.68 -0.39
N VAL A 49 -3.52 1.74 -1.47
CA VAL A 49 -2.94 2.98 -1.97
C VAL A 49 -3.98 3.76 -2.76
N LEU A 50 -4.33 4.94 -2.28
CA LEU A 50 -5.26 5.86 -2.95
C LEU A 50 -4.57 6.76 -3.96
N GLY A 51 -3.31 7.11 -3.70
CA GLY A 51 -2.52 7.98 -4.56
C GLY A 51 -1.18 8.35 -3.90
N PRO A 52 -0.28 9.01 -4.64
CA PRO A 52 -0.41 9.37 -6.06
C PRO A 52 -0.43 8.14 -7.01
N GLU A 53 -0.92 8.30 -8.24
CA GLU A 53 -1.07 7.20 -9.21
C GLU A 53 0.23 6.44 -9.47
N GLU A 54 1.36 7.15 -9.48
CA GLU A 54 2.71 6.59 -9.63
C GLU A 54 3.03 5.56 -8.54
N LEU A 55 2.75 5.90 -7.28
CA LEU A 55 2.93 5.00 -6.15
C LEU A 55 1.97 3.82 -6.23
N ARG A 56 0.73 4.06 -6.67
CA ARG A 56 -0.25 2.98 -6.83
C ARG A 56 0.19 2.00 -7.92
N ALA A 57 0.68 2.49 -9.05
CA ALA A 57 1.20 1.65 -10.14
C ALA A 57 2.38 0.80 -9.66
N ASP A 58 3.34 1.43 -8.97
CA ASP A 58 4.54 0.79 -8.41
C ASP A 58 4.19 -0.33 -7.40
N VAL A 59 3.19 -0.13 -6.53
CA VAL A 59 2.70 -1.19 -5.62
C VAL A 59 1.98 -2.31 -6.36
N VAL A 60 1.14 -1.97 -7.35
CA VAL A 60 0.41 -2.96 -8.16
C VAL A 60 1.38 -3.85 -8.93
N ASP A 61 2.41 -3.27 -9.56
CA ASP A 61 3.44 -4.02 -10.28
C ASP A 61 4.15 -5.02 -9.36
N ARG A 62 4.53 -4.59 -8.14
CA ARG A 62 5.15 -5.51 -7.16
C ARG A 62 4.21 -6.61 -6.71
N LEU A 63 2.96 -6.28 -6.40
CA LEU A 63 1.96 -7.29 -5.99
C LEU A 63 1.70 -8.31 -7.12
N ARG A 64 1.66 -7.87 -8.39
CA ARG A 64 1.52 -8.76 -9.55
C ARG A 64 2.73 -9.68 -9.72
N ALA A 65 3.94 -9.13 -9.57
CA ALA A 65 5.17 -9.93 -9.62
C ALA A 65 5.18 -11.02 -8.53
N VAL A 66 4.77 -10.70 -7.30
CA VAL A 66 4.68 -11.66 -6.19
C VAL A 66 3.60 -12.72 -6.45
N ALA A 67 2.45 -12.32 -7.01
CA ALA A 67 1.36 -13.24 -7.32
C ALA A 67 1.66 -14.18 -8.50
N GLY A 68 2.80 -14.03 -9.18
CA GLY A 68 3.11 -14.78 -10.40
C GLY A 68 2.19 -14.41 -11.57
N ILE A 69 1.52 -13.25 -11.50
CA ILE A 69 0.72 -12.65 -12.58
C ILE A 69 1.63 -11.74 -13.41
N ALA A 70 2.92 -12.08 -13.49
CA ALA A 70 3.69 -11.69 -14.66
C ALA A 70 3.06 -12.48 -15.80
N GLU A 71 2.54 -11.76 -16.81
CA GLU A 71 2.08 -12.34 -18.06
C GLU A 71 3.00 -13.51 -18.41
N GLY A 72 2.42 -14.71 -18.53
CA GLY A 72 3.18 -15.84 -19.01
C GLY A 72 3.79 -15.47 -20.33
N GLU A 73 5.12 -15.32 -20.37
CA GLU A 73 5.88 -15.54 -21.60
C GLU A 73 5.75 -17.02 -21.94
N GLY A 74 4.62 -17.35 -22.56
CA GLY A 74 4.50 -18.51 -23.43
C GLY A 74 4.99 -18.10 -24.81
N ALA A 75 6.21 -18.53 -25.16
CA ALA A 75 6.66 -19.03 -26.47
C ALA A 75 8.19 -18.93 -26.58
#